data_AF-A0A8S2XRZ2-F1
#
_entry.id   AF-A0A8S2XRZ2-F1
#
_cell.length_a   1.000
_cell.length_b   1.000
_cell.length_c   1.000
_cell.angle_alpha   90.00
_cell.angle_beta   90.00
_cell.angle_gamma   90.00
#
_symmetry.space_group_name_H-M   'P 1'
#
loop_
_entity.id
_entity.type
_entity.pdbx_description
1 polymer ?
#
loop_
_entity_poly.entity_id
_entity_poly.type
_entity_poly.pdbx_seq_one_letter_code
_entity_poly.pdbx_strand_id
1 'polypeptide(L)'
;EISTLESSLPNELYALIFLYLKSIDLIYSFFNLNDRFNNLIYPFLCAIDLSNVDERSLEKYHQTILPKVQHYIKAIKVDDKNVDSVPIIIIFKNISDA
;
A
#
# COMPACT_ATOMS: atom_id res chain seq x y z
N GLU A 1 27.49 2.70 6.38
CA GLU A 1 26.94 2.44 7.73
C GLU A 1 25.40 2.36 7.79
N ILE A 2 24.63 2.88 6.83
CA ILE A 2 23.16 2.70 6.81
C ILE A 2 22.77 1.23 6.48
N SER A 3 23.53 0.54 5.63
CA SER A 3 23.24 -0.84 5.19
C SER A 3 23.26 -1.88 6.32
N THR A 4 24.01 -1.66 7.40
CA THR A 4 24.10 -2.58 8.54
C THR A 4 22.89 -2.48 9.47
N LEU A 5 22.25 -1.32 9.58
CA LEU A 5 21.09 -1.14 10.46
C LEU A 5 19.84 -1.81 9.86
N GLU A 6 19.62 -1.61 8.55
CA GLU A 6 18.54 -2.30 7.83
C GLU A 6 18.67 -3.81 7.95
N SER A 7 19.89 -4.34 7.79
CA SER A 7 20.16 -5.79 7.83
C SER A 7 20.05 -6.42 9.23
N SER A 8 20.14 -5.64 10.29
CA SER A 8 20.23 -6.13 11.67
C SER A 8 18.94 -6.00 12.47
N LEU A 9 18.03 -5.10 12.07
CA LEU A 9 16.76 -4.94 12.77
C LEU A 9 15.83 -6.13 12.49
N PRO A 10 15.25 -6.79 13.51
CA PRO A 10 14.28 -7.87 13.31
C PRO A 10 13.03 -7.43 12.55
N ASN A 11 12.42 -8.36 11.81
CA ASN A 11 11.21 -8.12 11.02
C ASN A 11 10.03 -7.66 11.89
N GLU A 12 9.97 -8.15 13.12
CA GLU A 12 8.95 -7.86 14.11
C GLU A 12 8.95 -6.38 14.49
N LEU A 13 10.11 -5.75 14.57
CA LEU A 13 10.20 -4.32 14.87
C LEU A 13 9.71 -3.46 13.71
N TYR A 14 10.00 -3.85 12.47
CA TYR A 14 9.39 -3.20 11.30
C TYR A 14 7.89 -3.37 11.29
N ALA A 15 7.38 -4.58 11.54
CA ALA A 15 5.94 -4.84 11.61
C ALA A 15 5.27 -3.96 12.69
N LEU A 16 5.90 -3.81 13.85
CA LEU A 16 5.42 -2.92 14.91
C LEU A 16 5.36 -1.45 14.46
N ILE A 17 6.36 -0.96 13.72
CA ILE A 17 6.36 0.39 13.17
C ILE A 17 5.24 0.54 12.12
N PHE A 18 5.08 -0.45 11.25
CA PHE A 18 4.12 -0.41 10.14
C PHE A 18 2.67 -0.37 10.60
N LEU A 19 2.35 -0.90 11.78
CA LEU A 19 1.01 -0.78 12.40
C LEU A 19 0.56 0.68 12.62
N TYR A 20 1.50 1.62 12.71
CA TYR A 20 1.20 3.04 12.92
C TYR A 20 1.20 3.86 11.63
N LEU A 21 1.48 3.23 10.48
CA LEU A 21 1.56 3.89 9.19
C LEU A 21 0.35 3.56 8.32
N LYS A 22 -0.02 4.48 7.43
CA LYS A 22 -1.03 4.17 6.42
C LYS A 22 -0.41 3.29 5.35
N SER A 23 -1.22 2.41 4.75
CA SER A 23 -0.79 1.51 3.68
C SER A 23 -0.13 2.25 2.51
N ILE A 24 -0.60 3.46 2.21
CA ILE A 24 -0.03 4.29 1.15
C ILE A 24 1.36 4.82 1.50
N ASP A 25 1.60 5.18 2.76
CA ASP A 25 2.92 5.62 3.23
C ASP A 25 3.90 4.44 3.17
N LEU A 26 3.45 3.24 3.56
CA LEU A 26 4.25 2.02 3.45
C LEU A 26 4.67 1.74 2.01
N ILE A 27 3.74 1.87 1.07
CA ILE A 27 4.03 1.70 -0.35
C ILE A 27 5.05 2.73 -0.82
N TYR A 28 4.84 4.02 -0.55
CA TYR A 28 5.77 5.05 -1.03
C TYR A 28 7.16 4.93 -0.41
N SER A 29 7.26 4.53 0.85
CA SER A 29 8.54 4.46 1.56
C SER A 29 9.29 3.16 1.32
N PHE A 30 8.61 2.02 1.16
CA PHE A 30 9.26 0.70 1.23
C PHE A 30 9.08 -0.17 -0.01
N PHE A 31 8.10 0.13 -0.87
CA PHE A 31 7.88 -0.67 -2.08
C PHE A 31 9.05 -0.54 -3.05
N ASN A 32 9.51 -1.68 -3.57
CA ASN A 32 10.59 -1.79 -4.54
C ASN A 32 11.97 -1.34 -4.01
N LEU A 33 12.15 -1.22 -2.69
CA LEU A 33 13.47 -1.02 -2.09
C LEU A 33 14.31 -2.29 -2.13
N ASN A 34 13.74 -3.41 -1.66
CA ASN A 34 14.31 -4.76 -1.75
C ASN A 34 13.22 -5.80 -1.45
N ASP A 35 13.51 -7.07 -1.72
CA ASP A 35 12.55 -8.17 -1.54
C ASP A 35 12.07 -8.32 -0.09
N ARG A 36 12.95 -8.06 0.87
CA ARG A 36 12.61 -8.15 2.29
C ARG A 36 11.54 -7.13 2.66
N PHE A 37 11.71 -5.85 2.29
CA PHE A 37 10.72 -4.82 2.57
C PHE A 37 9.41 -5.03 1.82
N ASN A 38 9.49 -5.49 0.57
CA ASN A 38 8.30 -5.88 -0.19
C ASN A 38 7.47 -6.92 0.58
N ASN A 39 8.11 -7.99 1.05
CA ASN A 39 7.44 -9.03 1.84
C ASN A 39 6.89 -8.52 3.18
N LEU A 40 7.58 -7.57 3.82
CA LEU A 40 7.16 -7.00 5.09
C LEU A 40 5.93 -6.11 4.97
N ILE A 41 5.76 -5.37 3.86
CA ILE A 41 4.61 -4.46 3.71
C ILE A 41 3.34 -5.14 3.21
N TYR A 42 3.44 -6.24 2.45
CA TYR A 42 2.27 -6.90 1.85
C TYR A 42 1.13 -7.23 2.84
N PRO A 43 1.38 -7.74 4.06
CA PRO A 43 0.32 -7.98 5.03
C PRO A 43 -0.50 -6.74 5.42
N PHE A 44 0.08 -5.54 5.25
CA PHE A 44 -0.54 -4.26 5.60
C PHE A 44 -1.31 -3.63 4.44
N LEU A 45 -1.26 -4.20 3.23
CA LEU A 45 -1.87 -3.61 2.02
C LEU A 45 -3.34 -4.01 1.82
N CYS A 46 -3.98 -4.66 2.80
CA CYS A 46 -5.34 -5.18 2.68
C CYS A 46 -6.38 -4.09 2.33
N ALA A 47 -6.21 -2.87 2.85
CA ALA A 47 -7.06 -1.73 2.52
C ALA A 47 -6.16 -0.50 2.30
N ILE A 48 -6.40 0.21 1.20
CA ILE A 48 -5.60 1.38 0.81
C ILE A 48 -6.52 2.58 0.71
N ASP A 49 -6.18 3.66 1.41
CA ASP A 49 -6.86 4.94 1.31
C ASP A 49 -6.03 5.90 0.45
N LEU A 50 -6.57 6.22 -0.72
CA LEU A 50 -6.02 7.17 -1.70
C LEU A 50 -6.83 8.47 -1.75
N SER A 51 -7.71 8.74 -0.78
CA SER A 51 -8.61 9.92 -0.79
C SER A 51 -7.85 11.25 -0.82
N ASN A 52 -6.69 11.30 -0.15
CA ASN A 52 -5.82 12.47 -0.14
C ASN A 52 -4.73 12.43 -1.23
N VAL A 53 -4.93 11.53 -2.19
CA VAL A 53 -4.21 11.33 -3.45
C VAL A 53 -4.13 12.60 -4.31
N ASP A 54 -2.98 13.14 -4.74
CA ASP A 54 -3.01 14.03 -5.92
C ASP A 54 -3.20 13.21 -7.22
N GLU A 55 -3.78 13.80 -8.26
CA GLU A 55 -4.16 13.08 -9.48
C GLU A 55 -2.96 12.43 -10.19
N ARG A 56 -1.80 13.09 -10.21
CA ARG A 56 -0.58 12.53 -10.85
C ARG A 56 -0.08 11.32 -10.07
N SER A 57 -0.09 11.42 -8.75
CA SER A 57 0.30 10.31 -7.87
C SER A 57 -0.69 9.14 -7.96
N LEU A 58 -1.99 9.41 -8.16
CA LEU A 58 -3.01 8.39 -8.39
C LEU A 58 -2.79 7.68 -9.73
N GLU A 59 -2.50 8.42 -10.80
CA GLU A 59 -2.20 7.83 -12.11
C GLU A 59 -0.94 6.95 -12.04
N LYS A 60 0.12 7.45 -11.39
CA LYS A 60 1.34 6.69 -11.15
C LYS A 60 1.04 5.42 -10.35
N TYR A 61 0.22 5.52 -9.31
CA TYR A 61 -0.19 4.37 -8.50
C TYR A 61 -0.90 3.32 -9.36
N HIS A 62 -1.87 3.73 -10.18
CA HIS A 62 -2.63 2.86 -11.06
C HIS A 62 -1.76 2.17 -12.12
N GLN A 63 -0.83 2.89 -12.75
CA GLN A 63 -0.01 2.36 -13.85
C GLN A 63 1.18 1.51 -13.36
N THR A 64 1.74 1.80 -12.19
CA THR A 64 3.03 1.22 -11.77
C THR A 64 2.95 0.33 -10.54
N ILE A 65 2.19 0.72 -9.53
CA ILE A 65 2.15 0.05 -8.23
C ILE A 65 1.03 -0.97 -8.20
N LEU A 66 -0.19 -0.55 -8.53
CA LEU A 66 -1.39 -1.37 -8.44
C LEU A 66 -1.25 -2.73 -9.14
N PRO A 67 -0.72 -2.86 -10.36
CA PRO A 67 -0.60 -4.16 -11.03
C PRO A 67 0.28 -5.16 -10.26
N LYS A 68 1.23 -4.67 -9.47
CA LYS A 68 2.19 -5.50 -8.71
C LYS A 68 1.64 -5.92 -7.34
N VAL A 69 0.76 -5.11 -6.74
CA VAL A 69 0.27 -5.34 -5.37
C VAL A 69 -1.23 -5.65 -5.29
N GLN A 70 -1.97 -5.60 -6.39
CA GLN A 70 -3.43 -5.80 -6.45
C GLN A 70 -3.90 -7.09 -5.74
N HIS A 71 -3.12 -8.17 -5.80
CA HIS A 71 -3.47 -9.45 -5.16
C HIS A 71 -3.52 -9.37 -3.63
N TYR A 72 -2.86 -8.39 -3.03
CA TYR A 72 -2.84 -8.15 -1.59
C TYR A 72 -3.92 -7.15 -1.14
N ILE A 73 -4.58 -6.48 -2.09
CA ILE A 73 -5.51 -5.38 -1.82
C ILE A 73 -6.93 -5.88 -1.92
N LYS A 74 -7.70 -5.74 -0.84
CA LYS A 74 -9.14 -6.07 -0.82
C LYS A 74 -10.01 -4.83 -1.06
N ALA A 75 -9.55 -3.65 -0.67
CA ALA A 75 -10.30 -2.42 -0.83
C ALA A 75 -9.39 -1.24 -1.16
N ILE A 76 -9.82 -0.41 -2.10
CA ILE A 76 -9.23 0.90 -2.36
C ILE A 76 -10.32 1.94 -2.14
N LYS A 77 -10.03 2.92 -1.29
CA LYS A 77 -10.86 4.10 -1.11
C LYS A 77 -10.25 5.25 -1.92
N VAL A 78 -11.06 5.87 -2.76
CA VAL A 78 -10.69 7.05 -3.55
C VAL A 78 -11.75 8.12 -3.29
N ASP A 79 -11.33 9.38 -3.13
CA ASP A 79 -12.29 10.49 -3.07
C ASP A 79 -12.53 10.98 -4.50
N ASP A 80 -13.80 11.06 -4.89
CA ASP A 80 -14.16 11.74 -6.12
C ASP A 80 -14.29 13.23 -5.83
N LYS A 81 -13.28 14.01 -6.23
CA LYS A 81 -13.29 15.47 -6.05
C LYS A 81 -14.36 16.18 -6.91
N ASN A 82 -15.09 15.46 -7.78
CA ASN A 82 -16.13 16.01 -8.65
C ASN A 82 -17.58 15.74 -8.22
N VAL A 83 -17.81 14.98 -7.14
CA VAL A 83 -19.16 14.72 -6.62
C VAL A 83 -19.16 15.10 -5.15
N ASP A 84 -20.20 15.78 -4.67
CA ASP A 84 -20.37 16.16 -3.27
C ASP A 84 -20.17 14.96 -2.31
N SER A 85 -18.91 14.77 -1.90
CA SER A 85 -18.36 14.11 -0.72
C SER A 85 -18.83 12.69 -0.39
N VAL A 86 -18.91 11.77 -1.36
CA VAL A 86 -19.01 10.34 -1.04
C VAL A 86 -17.77 9.61 -1.55
N PRO A 87 -16.90 9.09 -0.65
CA PRO A 87 -15.72 8.34 -1.07
C PRO A 87 -16.15 7.04 -1.78
N ILE A 88 -15.57 6.80 -2.95
CA ILE A 88 -15.79 5.58 -3.71
C ILE A 88 -14.90 4.49 -3.11
N ILE A 89 -15.53 3.44 -2.59
CA ILE A 89 -14.83 2.24 -2.12
C ILE A 89 -14.92 1.18 -3.22
N ILE A 90 -13.80 0.91 -3.87
CA ILE A 90 -13.66 -0.19 -4.82
C ILE A 90 -13.22 -1.42 -4.04
N ILE A 91 -14.11 -2.42 -3.95
CA ILE A 91 -13.83 -3.70 -3.28
C ILE A 91 -13.42 -4.73 -4.34
N PHE A 92 -12.21 -5.26 -4.20
CA PHE A 92 -11.74 -6.38 -4.99
C PHE A 92 -12.22 -7.67 -4.32
N LYS A 93 -13.19 -8.36 -4.95
CA LYS A 93 -13.50 -9.74 -4.57
C LYS A 93 -12.41 -10.63 -5.16
N ASN A 94 -11.61 -11.27 -4.29
CA ASN A 94 -10.80 -12.40 -4.71
C ASN A 94 -11.76 -13.48 -5.22
N ILE A 95 -11.81 -13.68 -6.53
CA ILE A 95 -12.45 -14.85 -7.13
C ILE A 95 -11.44 -16.00 -6.97
N SER A 96 -11.35 -16.51 -5.75
CA SER A 96 -10.58 -17.71 -5.44
C SER A 96 -11.42 -18.58 -4.51
N ASP A 97 -12.57 -18.98 -5.05
CA ASP A 97 -13.43 -20.08 -4.58
C ASP A 97 -14.22 -20.57 -5.82
N ALA A 98 -13.51 -21.26 -6.72
CA ALA A 98 -14.05 -22.05 -7.82
C ALA A 98 -13.11 -23.22 -8.12
#